data_AF-M5FWI1-F1
#
_entry.id   AF-M5FWI1-F1
#
_cell.length_a   1.000
_cell.length_b   1.000
_cell.length_c   1.000
_cell.angle_alpha   90.00
_cell.angle_beta   90.00
_cell.angle_gamma   90.00
#
_symmetry.space_group_name_H-M   'P 1'
#
loop_
_entity.id
_entity.type
_entity.pdbx_description
1 polymer ?
#
loop_
_entity_poly.entity_id
_entity_poly.type
_entity_poly.pdbx_seq_one_letter_code
_entity_poly.pdbx_strand_id
1 'polypeptide(L)'
;MPAYILFLFALLILLLFSIRRRSHGAAYPPGPQGIPVLGNVLELPRSLLFLKLAEWAQVQGPLYTVNILGQPLVIINCAKEAADLLDRSSLITGGRPSLIKASDFLTRGLVIPLIDKGERWRLMRKATHERLNVRDTKSFVQSKKTKLLV
;
A
#
# COMPACT_ATOMS: atom_id res chain seq x y z
N MET A 1 42.80 16.96 -3.17
CA MET A 1 41.98 18.12 -3.62
C MET A 1 40.76 17.73 -4.46
N PRO A 2 40.84 16.93 -5.54
CA PRO A 2 39.66 16.64 -6.38
C PRO A 2 38.60 15.76 -5.68
N ALA A 3 39.02 14.84 -4.80
CA ALA A 3 38.09 13.94 -4.09
C ALA A 3 37.12 14.68 -3.15
N TYR A 4 37.57 15.76 -2.49
CA TYR A 4 36.73 16.55 -1.59
C TYR A 4 35.67 17.36 -2.35
N ILE A 5 36.02 17.86 -3.54
CA ILE A 5 35.09 18.58 -4.42
C ILE A 5 34.00 17.62 -4.94
N LEU A 6 34.37 16.41 -5.36
CA LEU A 6 33.41 15.37 -5.75
C LEU A 6 32.51 14.96 -4.58
N PHE A 7 33.05 14.86 -3.37
CA PHE A 7 32.28 14.54 -2.17
C PHE A 7 31.28 15.64 -1.81
N LEU A 8 31.69 16.91 -1.81
CA LEU A 8 30.80 18.05 -1.58
C LEU A 8 29.71 18.15 -2.65
N PHE A 9 30.05 17.89 -3.91
CA PHE A 9 29.09 17.91 -5.02
C PHE A 9 28.07 16.77 -4.90
N ALA A 10 28.51 15.56 -4.54
CA ALA A 10 27.62 14.44 -4.25
C ALA A 10 26.71 14.72 -3.04
N LEU A 11 27.24 15.36 -1.98
CA LEU A 11 26.46 15.77 -0.81
C LEU A 11 25.41 16.82 -1.18
N LEU A 12 25.77 17.80 -2.00
CA LEU A 12 24.87 18.84 -2.50
C LEU A 12 23.74 18.23 -3.35
N ILE A 13 24.07 17.32 -4.26
CA ILE A 13 23.08 16.59 -5.07
C ILE A 13 22.14 15.80 -4.16
N LEU A 14 22.67 15.09 -3.16
CA LEU A 14 21.87 14.30 -2.23
C LEU A 14 20.95 15.19 -1.38
N LEU A 15 21.43 16.35 -0.95
CA LEU A 15 20.65 17.34 -0.19
C LEU A 15 19.54 17.96 -1.04
N LEU A 16 19.85 18.42 -2.25
CA LEU A 16 18.87 18.94 -3.20
C LEU A 16 17.82 17.88 -3.56
N PHE A 17 18.24 16.63 -3.75
CA PHE A 17 17.33 15.52 -4.00
C PHE A 17 16.43 15.22 -2.81
N SER A 18 16.96 15.28 -1.58
CA SER A 18 16.18 15.12 -0.35
C SER A 18 15.14 16.23 -0.17
N ILE A 19 15.50 17.49 -0.47
CA ILE A 19 14.58 18.63 -0.41
C ILE A 19 13.51 18.52 -1.49
N ARG A 20 13.89 18.14 -2.71
CA ARG A 20 12.94 17.94 -3.82
C ARG A 20 11.96 16.80 -3.54
N ARG A 21 12.40 15.71 -2.88
CA ARG A 21 11.51 14.62 -2.43
C ARG A 21 10.54 15.07 -1.35
N ARG A 22 10.93 15.97 -0.43
CA ARG A 22 10.01 16.57 0.56
C ARG A 22 8.98 17.52 -0.09
N SER A 23 9.31 18.11 -1.25
CA SER A 23 8.50 19.13 -1.93
C SER A 23 7.37 18.59 -2.81
N HIS A 24 7.30 17.27 -3.07
CA HIS A 24 6.20 16.69 -3.85
C HIS A 24 4.90 16.58 -3.03
N GLY A 25 4.24 17.74 -2.83
CA GLY A 25 2.94 18.01 -3.46
C GLY A 25 1.65 17.57 -2.76
N ALA A 26 1.68 16.89 -1.62
CA ALA A 26 0.46 16.70 -0.82
C ALA A 26 0.74 17.06 0.63
N ALA A 27 -0.20 17.80 1.24
CA ALA A 27 -0.23 18.04 2.67
C ALA A 27 -0.51 16.71 3.39
N TYR A 28 0.52 15.87 3.46
CA TYR A 28 0.47 14.65 4.23
C TYR A 28 0.32 15.02 5.71
N PRO A 29 -0.47 14.25 6.47
CA PRO A 29 -0.56 14.44 7.91
C PRO A 29 0.85 14.33 8.53
N PRO A 30 1.15 15.13 9.55
CA PRO A 30 2.44 15.08 10.23
C PRO A 30 2.70 13.67 10.78
N GLY A 31 3.97 13.29 10.89
CA GLY A 31 4.34 11.97 11.39
C GLY A 31 5.77 11.97 11.94
N PRO A 32 6.24 10.79 12.41
CA PRO A 32 7.52 10.70 13.10
C PRO A 32 8.67 11.13 12.17
N GLN A 33 9.58 11.95 12.69
CA GLN A 33 10.68 12.50 11.91
C GLN A 33 11.66 11.39 11.51
N GLY A 34 11.61 10.98 10.24
CA GLY A 34 12.54 10.01 9.67
C GLY A 34 13.85 10.65 9.19
N ILE A 35 14.91 9.83 9.11
CA ILE A 35 16.22 10.21 8.55
C ILE A 35 16.05 10.57 7.06
N PRO A 36 16.74 11.60 6.52
CA PRO A 36 16.71 11.88 5.09
C PRO A 36 17.10 10.64 4.26
N VAL A 37 16.39 10.40 3.15
CA VAL A 37 16.52 9.24 2.24
C VAL A 37 16.05 7.89 2.81
N LEU A 38 16.52 7.46 3.98
CA LEU A 38 16.13 6.18 4.60
C LEU A 38 14.73 6.22 5.24
N GLY A 39 14.30 7.39 5.74
CA GLY A 39 13.05 7.55 6.47
C GLY A 39 13.10 6.87 7.84
N ASN A 40 12.00 6.21 8.22
CA ASN A 40 11.84 5.51 9.50
C ASN A 40 12.14 4.00 9.41
N VAL A 41 12.75 3.55 8.30
CA VAL A 41 12.96 2.11 8.02
C VAL A 41 13.78 1.42 9.11
N LEU A 42 14.76 2.12 9.70
CA LEU A 42 15.61 1.56 10.75
C LEU A 42 14.84 1.29 12.05
N GLU A 43 13.75 2.01 12.28
CA GLU A 43 12.89 1.86 13.47
C GLU A 43 11.81 0.79 13.27
N LEU A 44 11.64 0.28 12.04
CA LEU A 44 10.64 -0.73 11.72
C LEU A 44 11.15 -2.13 12.11
N PRO A 45 10.51 -2.82 13.06
CA PRO A 45 10.89 -4.19 13.39
C PRO A 45 10.54 -5.13 12.23
N ARG A 46 11.38 -6.13 11.98
CA ARG A 46 11.15 -7.15 10.93
C ARG A 46 9.94 -8.04 11.23
N SER A 47 9.60 -8.17 12.51
CA SER A 47 8.46 -8.92 13.03
C SER A 47 7.54 -7.99 13.79
N LEU A 48 6.23 -8.26 13.78
CA LEU A 48 5.22 -7.52 14.58
C LEU A 48 5.16 -6.01 14.27
N LEU A 49 5.27 -5.66 12.98
CA LEU A 49 5.19 -4.27 12.49
C LEU A 49 4.02 -3.49 13.11
N PHE A 50 2.85 -4.11 13.23
CA PHE A 50 1.64 -3.50 13.76
C PHE A 50 1.79 -2.94 15.19
N LEU A 51 2.66 -3.52 16.02
CA LEU A 51 2.93 -3.00 17.36
C LEU A 51 3.62 -1.64 17.29
N LYS A 52 4.62 -1.51 16.40
CA LYS A 52 5.33 -0.24 16.21
C LYS A 52 4.43 0.83 15.62
N LEU A 53 3.53 0.44 14.72
CA LEU A 53 2.53 1.37 14.18
C LEU A 53 1.56 1.84 15.28
N ALA A 54 1.10 0.94 16.14
CA ALA A 54 0.25 1.30 17.27
C ALA A 54 0.96 2.25 18.26
N GLU A 55 2.25 2.01 18.54
CA GLU A 55 3.07 2.89 19.38
C GLU A 55 3.17 4.30 18.80
N TRP A 56 3.45 4.43 17.49
CA TRP A 56 3.49 5.74 16.84
C TRP A 56 2.13 6.43 16.81
N ALA A 57 1.04 5.68 16.67
CA ALA A 57 -0.30 6.24 16.70
C ALA A 57 -0.66 6.84 18.08
N GLN A 58 -0.08 6.34 19.18
CA GLN A 58 -0.26 6.95 20.50
C GLN A 58 0.40 8.33 20.61
N VAL A 59 1.51 8.55 19.90
CA VAL A 59 2.28 9.80 19.95
C VAL A 59 1.80 10.81 18.91
N GLN A 60 1.53 10.36 17.69
CA GLN A 60 1.21 11.22 16.54
C GLN A 60 -0.30 11.38 16.31
N GLY A 61 -1.11 10.50 16.92
CA GLY A 61 -2.55 10.46 16.73
C GLY A 61 -3.00 9.39 15.71
N PRO A 62 -4.32 9.36 15.41
CA PRO A 62 -4.93 8.29 14.62
C PRO A 62 -4.57 8.30 13.13
N LEU A 63 -4.04 9.41 12.62
CA LEU A 63 -3.69 9.60 11.21
C LEU A 63 -2.32 10.26 11.11
N TYR A 64 -1.34 9.55 10.54
CA TYR A 64 0.04 10.04 10.44
C TYR A 64 0.76 9.44 9.22
N THR A 65 1.87 10.05 8.82
CA THR A 65 2.66 9.62 7.66
C THR A 65 4.04 9.14 8.07
N VAL A 66 4.44 7.97 7.57
CA VAL A 66 5.78 7.39 7.76
C VAL A 66 6.49 7.35 6.43
N ASN A 67 7.79 7.62 6.39
CA ASN A 67 8.56 7.49 5.16
C ASN A 67 9.38 6.19 5.16
N ILE A 68 9.22 5.37 4.12
CA ILE A 68 9.93 4.09 3.95
C ILE A 68 10.74 4.17 2.66
N LEU A 69 12.07 4.29 2.75
CA LEU A 69 12.97 4.35 1.58
C LEU A 69 12.60 5.45 0.55
N GLY A 70 11.98 6.54 1.02
CA GLY A 70 11.49 7.62 0.16
C GLY A 70 10.09 7.45 -0.40
N GLN A 71 9.35 6.42 0.04
CA GLN A 71 7.93 6.25 -0.22
C GLN A 71 7.13 6.68 1.02
N PRO A 72 6.32 7.76 0.95
CA PRO A 72 5.44 8.13 2.03
C PRO A 72 4.30 7.11 2.16
N LEU A 73 4.11 6.60 3.37
CA LEU A 73 3.04 5.68 3.76
C LEU A 73 2.13 6.40 4.77
N VAL A 74 0.89 6.64 4.39
CA VAL A 74 -0.13 7.18 5.29
C VAL A 74 -0.76 6.04 6.08
N ILE A 75 -0.75 6.14 7.40
CA ILE A 75 -1.26 5.13 8.31
C ILE A 75 -2.52 5.67 9.00
N ILE A 76 -3.56 4.85 8.98
CA ILE A 76 -4.86 5.14 9.60
C ILE A 76 -5.06 4.09 10.70
N ASN A 77 -5.00 4.51 11.96
CA ASN A 77 -5.15 3.62 13.12
C ASN A 77 -6.59 3.60 13.67
N CYS A 78 -7.48 4.45 13.16
CA CYS A 78 -8.89 4.48 13.55
C CYS A 78 -9.76 3.71 12.55
N ALA A 79 -10.45 2.67 13.02
CA ALA A 79 -11.30 1.83 12.16
C ALA A 79 -12.44 2.60 11.49
N LYS A 80 -13.05 3.56 12.22
CA LYS A 80 -14.14 4.39 11.69
C LYS A 80 -13.66 5.29 10.54
N GLU A 81 -12.53 5.97 10.74
CA GLU A 81 -11.93 6.84 9.72
C GLU A 81 -11.47 6.04 8.49
N ALA A 82 -10.91 4.85 8.72
CA ALA A 82 -10.51 3.95 7.65
C ALA A 82 -11.72 3.50 6.82
N ALA A 83 -12.83 3.12 7.46
CA ALA A 83 -14.05 2.75 6.76
C ALA A 83 -14.63 3.93 5.96
N ASP A 84 -14.76 5.10 6.58
CA ASP A 84 -15.27 6.31 5.92
C ASP A 84 -14.42 6.70 4.71
N LEU A 85 -13.08 6.62 4.81
CA LEU A 85 -12.16 6.95 3.73
C LEU A 85 -12.21 5.91 2.60
N LEU A 86 -12.26 4.61 2.93
CA LEU A 86 -12.32 3.55 1.93
C LEU A 86 -13.65 3.54 1.17
N ASP A 87 -14.75 3.85 1.84
CA ASP A 87 -16.08 3.91 1.23
C ASP A 87 -16.25 5.17 0.38
N ARG A 88 -15.97 6.36 0.94
CA ARG A 88 -16.16 7.64 0.23
C ARG A 88 -15.18 7.85 -0.91
N SER A 89 -13.94 7.38 -0.76
CA SER A 89 -12.87 7.62 -1.73
C SER A 89 -12.45 6.35 -2.47
N SER A 90 -13.35 5.39 -2.63
CA SER A 90 -13.08 4.11 -3.32
C SER A 90 -12.47 4.27 -4.73
N LEU A 91 -12.86 5.33 -5.46
CA LEU A 91 -12.29 5.69 -6.77
C LEU A 91 -10.83 6.16 -6.70
N ILE A 92 -10.41 6.80 -5.60
CA ILE A 92 -9.05 7.30 -5.40
C ILE A 92 -8.19 6.22 -4.74
N THR A 93 -8.64 5.69 -3.59
CA THR A 93 -7.85 4.79 -2.74
C THR A 93 -7.72 3.37 -3.28
N GLY A 94 -8.68 2.91 -4.10
CA GLY A 94 -8.69 1.51 -4.55
C GLY A 94 -7.60 1.11 -5.55
N GLY A 95 -6.64 1.99 -5.90
CA GLY A 95 -5.58 1.68 -6.88
C GLY A 95 -4.64 0.59 -6.37
N ARG A 96 -3.89 -0.05 -7.26
CA ARG A 96 -2.85 -1.02 -6.88
C ARG A 96 -1.49 -0.53 -7.39
N PRO A 97 -0.43 -0.58 -6.56
CA PRO A 97 0.91 -0.27 -7.04
C PRO A 97 1.29 -1.23 -8.17
N SER A 98 2.07 -0.73 -9.14
CA SER A 98 2.55 -1.57 -10.24
C SER A 98 3.50 -2.64 -9.72
N LEU A 99 2.99 -3.87 -9.60
CA LEU A 99 3.75 -5.04 -9.18
C LEU A 99 4.23 -5.80 -10.42
N ILE A 100 5.16 -5.24 -11.21
CA ILE A 100 5.60 -5.81 -12.51
C ILE A 100 5.93 -7.31 -12.40
N LYS A 101 6.63 -7.73 -11.35
CA LYS A 101 6.97 -9.15 -11.15
C LYS A 101 5.74 -10.02 -10.85
N ALA A 102 4.87 -9.58 -9.95
CA ALA A 102 3.74 -10.39 -9.49
C ALA A 102 2.52 -10.32 -10.44
N SER A 103 2.14 -9.11 -10.84
CA SER A 103 1.06 -8.85 -11.79
C SER A 103 1.45 -9.28 -13.20
N ASP A 104 2.50 -8.70 -13.78
CA ASP A 104 2.66 -8.76 -15.23
C ASP A 104 3.48 -9.98 -15.66
N PHE A 105 4.55 -10.31 -14.92
CA PHE A 105 5.41 -11.42 -15.26
C PHE A 105 4.84 -12.78 -14.83
N LEU A 106 4.51 -12.94 -13.54
CA LEU A 106 4.06 -14.22 -13.00
C LEU A 106 2.61 -14.55 -13.37
N THR A 107 1.70 -13.58 -13.22
CA THR A 107 0.26 -13.83 -13.38
C THR A 107 -0.29 -13.31 -14.70
N ARG A 108 0.52 -12.61 -15.50
CA ARG A 108 0.12 -11.99 -16.77
C ARG A 108 -1.15 -11.14 -16.65
N GLY A 109 -1.39 -10.56 -15.48
CA GLY A 109 -2.59 -9.81 -15.14
C GLY A 109 -3.87 -10.66 -15.04
N LEU A 110 -3.78 -11.94 -14.66
CA LEU A 110 -4.95 -12.82 -14.48
C LEU A 110 -5.39 -12.98 -13.01
N VAL A 111 -4.72 -12.29 -12.08
CA VAL A 111 -5.03 -12.34 -10.66
C VAL A 111 -5.64 -11.02 -10.20
N ILE A 112 -6.96 -11.02 -9.98
CA ILE A 112 -7.78 -9.82 -9.69
C ILE A 112 -7.20 -8.93 -8.58
N PRO A 113 -6.70 -9.45 -7.45
CA PRO A 113 -6.12 -8.62 -6.39
C PRO A 113 -4.84 -7.85 -6.78
N LEU A 114 -4.11 -8.35 -7.78
CA LEU A 114 -2.80 -7.82 -8.20
C LEU A 114 -2.89 -6.84 -9.38
N ILE A 115 -4.01 -6.81 -10.09
CA ILE A 115 -4.21 -5.95 -11.26
C ILE A 115 -4.75 -4.59 -10.79
N ASP A 116 -4.23 -3.51 -11.37
CA ASP A 116 -4.72 -2.16 -11.11
C ASP A 116 -6.11 -1.91 -11.74
N LYS A 117 -6.75 -0.80 -11.37
CA LYS A 117 -8.04 -0.42 -11.92
C LYS A 117 -7.92 -0.21 -13.43
N GLY A 118 -8.78 -0.91 -14.16
CA GLY A 118 -8.87 -0.79 -15.61
C GLY A 118 -10.02 -1.62 -16.15
N GLU A 119 -10.18 -1.61 -17.46
CA GLU A 119 -11.20 -2.40 -18.15
C GLU A 119 -11.06 -3.90 -17.83
N ARG A 120 -9.83 -4.40 -17.86
CA ARG A 120 -9.51 -5.80 -17.53
C ARG A 120 -9.99 -6.19 -16.12
N TRP A 121 -9.70 -5.36 -15.12
CA TRP A 121 -10.14 -5.61 -13.75
C TRP A 121 -11.67 -5.56 -13.63
N ARG A 122 -12.34 -4.63 -14.33
CA ARG A 122 -13.81 -4.54 -14.35
C ARG A 122 -14.45 -5.79 -14.95
N LEU A 123 -13.92 -6.28 -16.07
CA LEU A 123 -14.38 -7.49 -16.75
C LEU A 123 -14.21 -8.72 -15.85
N MET A 124 -13.02 -8.91 -15.29
CA MET A 124 -12.73 -10.05 -14.42
C MET A 124 -13.57 -10.03 -13.14
N ARG A 125 -13.77 -8.84 -12.55
CA ARG A 125 -14.64 -8.67 -11.38
C ARG A 125 -16.10 -9.00 -11.73
N LYS A 126 -16.60 -8.59 -12.89
CA LYS A 126 -17.95 -8.95 -13.35
C LYS A 126 -18.12 -10.47 -13.47
N ALA A 127 -17.22 -11.14 -14.18
CA ALA A 127 -17.27 -12.60 -14.37
C ALA A 127 -17.17 -13.36 -13.03
N THR A 128 -16.31 -12.89 -12.13
CA THR A 128 -16.16 -13.49 -10.80
C THR A 128 -17.38 -13.26 -9.93
N HIS A 129 -17.95 -12.05 -9.96
CA HIS A 129 -19.12 -11.72 -9.17
C HIS A 129 -20.36 -12.50 -9.60
N GLU A 130 -20.50 -12.78 -10.91
CA GLU A 130 -21.56 -13.63 -11.44
C GLU A 130 -21.54 -15.01 -10.78
N ARG A 131 -20.36 -15.62 -10.62
CA ARG A 131 -20.19 -16.98 -10.07
C ARG A 131 -20.10 -17.05 -8.55
N LEU A 132 -19.67 -15.98 -7.89
CA LEU A 132 -19.58 -15.89 -6.43
C LEU A 132 -20.83 -15.27 -5.79
N ASN A 133 -21.97 -15.30 -6.49
CA ASN A 133 -23.22 -14.80 -5.95
C ASN A 133 -23.80 -15.77 -4.88
N VAL A 134 -24.75 -15.28 -4.07
CA VAL A 134 -25.37 -16.07 -2.98
C VAL A 134 -26.18 -17.27 -3.49
N ARG A 135 -26.72 -17.20 -4.71
CA ARG A 135 -27.49 -18.28 -5.34
C ARG A 135 -26.58 -19.44 -5.78
N ASP A 136 -25.45 -19.13 -6.40
CA ASP A 136 -24.50 -20.11 -6.93
C ASP A 136 -23.68 -20.76 -5.81
N THR A 137 -23.40 -20.02 -4.74
CA THR A 137 -22.73 -20.59 -3.56
C THR A 137 -23.59 -21.64 -2.85
N LYS A 138 -24.91 -21.47 -2.79
CA LYS A 138 -25.83 -22.48 -2.23
C LYS A 138 -25.80 -23.80 -3.00
N SER A 139 -25.77 -23.75 -4.34
CA SER A 139 -25.71 -24.96 -5.16
C SER A 139 -24.37 -25.70 -5.01
N PHE A 140 -23.27 -24.96 -4.89
CA PHE A 140 -21.95 -25.52 -4.61
C PHE A 140 -21.87 -26.23 -3.25
N VAL A 141 -22.40 -25.61 -2.19
CA VAL A 141 -22.43 -26.21 -0.84
C VAL A 141 -23.26 -27.50 -0.87
N GLN A 142 -24.40 -27.49 -1.56
CA GLN A 142 -25.24 -28.68 -1.69
C GLN A 142 -24.52 -29.82 -2.44
N SER A 143 -23.87 -29.51 -3.56
CA SER A 143 -23.08 -30.48 -4.35
C SER A 143 -21.96 -31.12 -3.52
N LYS A 144 -21.25 -30.34 -2.69
CA LYS A 144 -20.23 -30.86 -1.79
C LYS A 144 -20.79 -31.78 -0.72
N LYS A 145 -21.95 -31.45 -0.13
CA LYS A 145 -22.61 -32.32 0.86
C LYS A 145 -23.01 -33.66 0.24
N THR A 146 -23.56 -33.65 -0.97
CA THR A 146 -23.94 -34.89 -1.67
C THR A 146 -22.74 -35.78 -1.98
N LYS A 147 -21.59 -35.20 -2.35
CA LYS A 147 -20.34 -35.94 -2.61
C LYS A 147 -19.67 -36.53 -1.37
N LEU A 148 -20.00 -36.05 -0.17
CA LEU A 148 -19.47 -36.58 1.10
C LEU A 148 -20.35 -37.68 1.69
N LEU A 149 -21.56 -37.87 1.14
CA LEU A 149 -22.54 -38.88 1.58
C LEU A 149 -22.53 -40.14 0.71
N VAL A 150 -21.59 -40.23 -0.23
CA VAL A 150 -21.29 -41.39 -1.09
C VAL A 150 -19.85 -41.79 -0.84
#